data_AF-A0A346A3X5-F1
#
_entry.id   AF-A0A346A3X5-F1
#
_cell.length_a   1.000
_cell.length_b   1.000
_cell.length_c   1.000
_cell.angle_alpha   90.00
_cell.angle_beta   90.00
_cell.angle_gamma   90.00
#
_symmetry.space_group_name_H-M   'P 1'
#
loop_
_entity.id
_entity.type
_entity.pdbx_description
1 polymer ?
#
loop_
_entity_poly.entity_id
_entity_poly.type
_entity_poly.pdbx_seq_one_letter_code
_entity_poly.pdbx_strand_id
1 'polypeptide(L)' 'MDYIIGRFADAHLTVLNDSELDTFESWLEIPDQQMFAWVNGSEPTPAEVDGPLFRRLCDFHSKGLTTP' A
#
# COMPACT_ATOMS: atom_id res chain seq x y z
N MET A 1 10.11 6.23 5.79
CA MET A 1 10.16 4.81 5.35
C MET A 1 9.48 3.97 6.41
N ASP A 2 8.17 4.15 6.45
CA ASP A 2 7.29 3.44 7.37
C ASP A 2 7.41 1.92 7.21
N TYR A 3 7.29 1.20 8.32
CA TYR A 3 7.47 -0.25 8.39
C TYR A 3 6.47 -1.00 7.50
N ILE A 4 5.33 -0.36 7.19
CA ILE A 4 4.24 -1.00 6.45
C ILE A 4 4.54 -1.18 4.96
N ILE A 5 5.08 -0.15 4.29
CA ILE A 5 5.41 -0.21 2.86
C ILE A 5 6.60 -1.17 2.65
N GLY A 6 7.58 -1.14 3.56
CA GLY A 6 8.73 -2.06 3.50
C GLY A 6 8.34 -3.54 3.65
N ARG A 7 7.41 -3.88 4.56
CA ARG A 7 6.93 -5.27 4.71
C ARG A 7 6.01 -5.72 3.59
N PHE A 8 5.18 -4.81 3.09
CA PHE A 8 4.35 -5.09 1.92
C PHE A 8 5.22 -5.36 0.69
N ALA A 9 6.25 -4.53 0.48
CA ALA A 9 7.26 -4.74 -0.54
C ALA A 9 7.92 -6.12 -0.42
N ASP A 10 8.44 -6.48 0.76
CA ASP A 10 9.09 -7.79 0.98
C ASP A 10 8.16 -8.97 0.63
N ALA A 11 6.89 -8.90 1.04
CA ALA A 11 5.92 -9.97 0.83
C ALA A 11 5.34 -10.02 -0.60
N HIS A 12 5.25 -8.89 -1.30
CA HIS A 12 4.53 -8.78 -2.55
C HIS A 12 5.37 -8.40 -3.77
N LEU A 13 6.57 -7.81 -3.63
CA LEU A 13 7.43 -7.41 -4.77
C LEU A 13 7.68 -8.55 -5.75
N THR A 14 7.87 -9.77 -5.25
CA THR A 14 8.15 -10.95 -6.07
C THR A 14 6.96 -11.44 -6.89
N VAL A 15 5.75 -10.96 -6.61
CA VAL A 15 4.51 -11.30 -7.30
C VAL A 15 3.85 -10.11 -8.01
N LEU A 16 4.49 -8.94 -7.99
CA LEU A 16 4.02 -7.77 -8.75
C LEU A 16 4.38 -7.92 -10.23
N ASN A 17 3.47 -7.49 -11.10
CA ASN A 17 3.75 -7.34 -12.53
C ASN A 17 4.29 -5.93 -12.78
N ASP A 18 4.87 -5.67 -13.97
CA ASP A 18 5.49 -4.38 -14.30
C ASP A 18 4.57 -3.17 -14.05
N SER A 19 3.28 -3.25 -14.37
CA SER A 19 2.33 -2.16 -14.10
C SER A 19 2.05 -1.91 -12.61
N GLU A 20 2.09 -2.97 -11.80
CA GLU A 20 1.91 -2.85 -10.35
C GLU A 20 3.20 -2.33 -9.70
N LEU A 21 4.36 -2.64 -10.30
CA LEU A 21 5.65 -2.11 -9.87
C LEU A 21 5.71 -0.59 -10.09
N ASP A 22 5.27 -0.11 -11.25
CA ASP A 22 5.19 1.33 -11.57
C ASP A 22 4.26 2.08 -10.59
N THR A 23 3.13 1.45 -10.25
CA THR A 23 2.22 1.94 -9.21
C THR A 23 2.91 1.99 -7.85
N PHE A 24 3.66 0.95 -7.49
CA PHE A 24 4.39 0.88 -6.23
C PHE A 24 5.51 1.93 -6.15
N GLU A 25 6.21 2.19 -7.25
CA GLU A 25 7.21 3.26 -7.34
C GLU A 25 6.57 4.63 -7.11
N SER A 26 5.42 4.89 -7.71
CA SER A 26 4.64 6.10 -7.47
C SER A 26 4.25 6.26 -5.99
N TRP A 27 3.99 5.16 -5.28
CA TRP A 27 3.69 5.19 -3.85
C TRP A 27 4.87 5.60 -2.99
N LEU A 28 6.11 5.33 -3.42
CA LEU A 28 7.31 5.75 -2.69
C LEU A 28 7.49 7.28 -2.72
N GLU A 29 6.90 7.95 -3.70
CA GLU A 29 6.89 9.42 -3.80
C GLU A 29 5.78 10.06 -2.95
N ILE A 30 4.78 9.27 -2.55
CA ILE A 30 3.65 9.74 -1.76
C ILE A 30 4.05 9.81 -0.28
N PRO A 31 3.77 10.93 0.42
CA PRO A 31 4.10 11.05 1.84
C PRO A 31 3.33 10.01 2.67
N ASP A 32 4.01 9.43 3.67
CA ASP A 32 3.47 8.31 4.46
C ASP A 32 2.07 8.66 5.04
N GLN A 33 1.89 9.90 5.50
CA GLN A 33 0.61 10.39 6.05
C GLN A 33 -0.55 10.31 5.05
N GLN A 34 -0.33 10.61 3.76
CA GLN A 34 -1.37 10.44 2.72
C GLN A 34 -1.68 8.97 2.51
N MET A 35 -0.63 8.15 2.42
CA MET A 35 -0.77 6.71 2.23
C MET A 35 -1.65 6.13 3.34
N PHE A 36 -1.37 6.51 4.59
CA PHE A 36 -2.17 6.14 5.75
C PHE A 36 -3.60 6.66 5.66
N ALA A 37 -3.81 7.93 5.30
CA ALA A 37 -5.13 8.54 5.16
C ALA A 37 -6.02 7.75 4.19
N TRP A 38 -5.47 7.29 3.07
CA TRP A 38 -6.21 6.43 2.13
C TRP A 38 -6.45 5.04 2.70
N VAL A 39 -5.41 4.39 3.25
CA VAL A 39 -5.51 3.02 3.77
C VAL A 39 -6.51 2.91 4.92
N ASN A 40 -6.57 3.93 5.80
CA ASN A 40 -7.53 3.98 6.90
C ASN A 40 -8.92 4.51 6.48
N GLY A 41 -9.10 4.90 5.22
CA GLY A 41 -10.34 5.45 4.68
C GLY A 41 -10.66 6.87 5.17
N SER A 42 -9.68 7.61 5.69
CA SER A 42 -9.81 9.05 6.01
C SER A 42 -9.96 9.91 4.76
N GLU A 43 -9.38 9.48 3.64
CA GLU A 43 -9.42 10.21 2.37
C GLU A 43 -9.80 9.30 1.20
N PRO A 44 -10.40 9.86 0.13
CA PRO A 44 -10.70 9.11 -1.08
C PRO A 44 -9.40 8.75 -1.82
N THR A 45 -9.23 7.45 -2.09
CA THR A 45 -8.11 6.94 -2.86
C THR A 45 -8.26 7.33 -4.34
N PRO A 46 -7.23 7.93 -4.98
CA PRO A 46 -7.28 8.24 -6.40
C PRO A 46 -7.33 6.97 -7.25
N ALA A 47 -7.94 7.02 -8.43
CA ALA A 47 -8.10 5.85 -9.31
C ALA A 47 -6.78 5.19 -9.75
N GLU A 48 -5.69 5.96 -9.77
CA GLU A 48 -4.33 5.48 -10.06
C GLU A 48 -3.78 4.59 -8.93
N VAL A 49 -4.28 4.79 -7.70
CA VAL A 49 -3.92 4.01 -6.52
C VAL A 49 -5.00 2.96 -6.22
N ASP A 50 -6.28 3.23 -6.52
CA ASP A 50 -7.44 2.36 -6.30
C ASP A 50 -7.43 1.12 -7.23
N GLY A 51 -6.43 0.28 -7.03
CA GLY A 51 -6.19 -0.94 -7.78
C GLY A 51 -6.24 -2.19 -6.89
N PRO A 52 -6.06 -3.37 -7.50
CA PRO A 52 -5.94 -4.63 -6.76
C PRO A 52 -4.77 -4.60 -5.76
N LEU A 53 -3.69 -3.87 -6.07
CA LEU A 53 -2.55 -3.67 -5.17
C LEU A 53 -2.94 -2.97 -3.87
N PHE A 54 -3.70 -1.88 -3.96
CA PHE A 54 -4.09 -1.08 -2.81
C PHE A 54 -5.06 -1.82 -1.90
N ARG A 55 -5.95 -2.62 -2.49
CA ARG A 55 -6.79 -3.55 -1.73
C ARG A 55 -5.96 -4.56 -0.93
N ARG A 56 -4.88 -5.09 -1.50
CA ARG A 56 -3.94 -5.97 -0.79
C ARG A 56 -3.21 -5.23 0.33
N LEU A 57 -2.80 -3.99 0.10
CA LEU A 57 -2.16 -3.15 1.12
C LEU A 57 -3.11 -2.92 2.32
N CYS A 58 -4.38 -2.60 2.05
CA CYS A 58 -5.40 -2.40 3.08
C CYS A 58 -5.69 -3.70 3.88
N ASP A 59 -5.79 -4.85 3.20
CA ASP A 59 -5.92 -6.17 3.85
C ASP A 59 -4.69 -6.50 4.71
N PHE A 60 -3.49 -6.24 4.20
CA PHE A 60 -2.23 -6.45 4.92
C PHE A 60 -2.14 -5.58 6.18
N HIS A 61 -2.53 -4.30 6.08
CA HIS A 61 -2.62 -3.39 7.23
C HIS A 61 -3.62 -3.89 8.28
N SER A 62 -4.82 -4.28 7.85
CA SER A 62 -5.86 -4.82 8.73
C SER A 62 -5.40 -6.07 9.48
N LYS A 63 -4.66 -6.97 8.80
CA LYS A 63 -4.06 -8.16 9.42
C LYS A 63 -2.86 -7.87 10.32
N GLY A 64 -2.08 -6.83 10.01
CA GLY A 64 -0.94 -6.41 10.83
C GLY A 64 -1.32 -5.79 12.17
N LEU A 65 -2.55 -5.25 12.29
CA LEU A 65 -3.12 -4.73 13.53
C LEU A 65 -3.60 -5.81 14.50
N THR A 66 -3.60 -7.09 14.11
CA THR A 66 -3.90 -8.21 15.01
C THR A 66 -2.62 -8.71 15.68
N THR A 67 -2.09 -7.93 16.62
CA THR A 67 -1.21 -8.51 17.65
C THR A 67 -2.04 -8.59 18.93
N PRO A 68 -2.23 -9.77 19.54
CA PRO A 68 -2.91 -9.89 20.84
C PRO A 68 -2.12 -9.23 21.96
#